data_AF-A0A800EAW9-F1
#
_entry.id   AF-A0A800EAW9-F1
#
_cell.length_a   1.000
_cell.length_b   1.000
_cell.length_c   1.000
_cell.angle_alpha   90.00
_cell.angle_beta   90.00
_cell.angle_gamma   90.00
#
_symmetry.space_group_name_H-M   'P 1'
#
loop_
_entity.id
_entity.type
_entity.pdbx_description
1 polymer ?
#
loop_
_entity_poly.entity_id
_entity_poly.type
_entity_poly.pdbx_seq_one_letter_code
_entity_poly.pdbx_strand_id
1 'polypeptide(L)'
;MKNKFFKFLFLGAIIAFMCTFSACKKDADTMAIITVIDVNGEVVKDARVRLHQDGQISQAGSSSIISNEQWTDASGKTEHVFE
;
A
#
# COMPACT_ATOMS: atom_id res chain seq x y z
N MET A 1 -13.19 9.75 50.55
CA MET A 1 -13.48 8.78 49.46
C MET A 1 -13.59 9.39 48.05
N LYS A 2 -13.34 10.70 47.83
CA LYS A 2 -13.53 11.34 46.50
C LYS A 2 -12.39 11.08 45.50
N ASN A 3 -11.16 10.84 45.98
CA ASN A 3 -9.98 10.72 45.13
C ASN A 3 -9.83 9.34 44.46
N LYS A 4 -10.47 8.30 45.00
CA LYS A 4 -10.42 6.95 44.40
C LYS A 4 -11.37 6.86 43.19
N PHE A 5 -12.57 7.41 43.30
CA PHE A 5 -13.57 7.42 42.22
C PHE A 5 -13.10 8.27 41.01
N PHE A 6 -12.50 9.43 41.27
CA PHE A 6 -11.94 10.29 40.22
C PHE A 6 -10.82 9.60 39.42
N LYS A 7 -9.97 8.81 40.10
CA LYS A 7 -8.90 8.03 39.44
C LYS A 7 -9.47 6.94 38.51
N PHE A 8 -10.55 6.26 38.92
CA PHE A 8 -11.21 5.26 38.07
C PHE A 8 -11.87 5.91 36.84
N LEU A 9 -12.51 7.07 37.01
CA LEU A 9 -13.11 7.81 35.89
C LEU A 9 -12.04 8.27 34.89
N PHE A 10 -10.91 8.78 35.40
CA PHE A 10 -9.80 9.25 34.57
C PHE A 10 -9.13 8.10 33.81
N LEU A 11 -8.95 6.95 34.47
CA LEU A 11 -8.40 5.76 33.82
C LEU A 11 -9.34 5.22 32.73
N GLY A 12 -10.65 5.23 32.98
CA GLY A 12 -11.65 4.87 31.97
C GLY A 12 -11.64 5.79 30.76
N ALA A 13 -11.48 7.10 30.97
CA ALA A 13 -11.39 8.08 29.88
C ALA A 13 -10.14 7.88 29.01
N ILE A 14 -9.00 7.56 29.61
CA ILE A 14 -7.76 7.27 28.87
C ILE A 14 -7.91 6.00 28.01
N ILE A 15 -8.50 4.94 28.58
CA ILE A 15 -8.74 3.68 27.84
C ILE A 15 -9.69 3.91 26.68
N ALA A 16 -10.80 4.63 26.90
CA ALA A 16 -11.75 4.97 25.85
C ALA A 16 -11.12 5.82 24.73
N PHE A 17 -10.26 6.78 25.09
CA PHE A 17 -9.54 7.61 24.13
C PHE A 17 -8.55 6.78 23.30
N MET A 18 -7.81 5.84 23.90
CA MET A 18 -6.91 4.96 23.16
C MET A 18 -7.64 4.05 22.16
N CYS A 19 -8.87 3.60 22.47
CA CYS A 19 -9.66 2.80 21.54
C CYS A 19 -10.07 3.56 20.27
N THR A 20 -10.09 4.90 20.27
CA THR A 20 -10.46 5.70 19.08
C THR A 20 -9.38 5.75 18.01
N PHE A 21 -8.12 5.46 18.33
CA PHE A 21 -7.01 5.48 17.36
C PHE A 21 -6.84 4.17 16.59
N SER A 22 -7.53 3.09 16.97
CA SER A 22 -7.44 1.79 16.33
C SER A 22 -8.25 1.66 15.03
N ALA A 23 -9.06 2.68 14.69
CA ALA A 23 -10.00 2.61 13.58
C ALA A 23 -9.42 3.00 12.21
N CYS A 24 -8.24 3.63 12.17
CA CYS A 24 -7.57 3.96 10.91
C CYS A 24 -6.66 2.80 10.50
N LYS A 25 -7.17 1.92 9.64
CA LYS A 25 -6.35 0.92 8.94
C LYS A 25 -5.90 1.55 7.62
N LYS A 26 -4.59 1.61 7.37
CA LYS A 26 -4.07 1.95 6.03
C LYS A 26 -4.65 0.92 5.07
N ASP A 27 -5.20 1.38 3.94
CA ASP A 27 -5.54 0.47 2.86
C ASP A 27 -4.29 -0.30 2.43
N ALA A 28 -4.48 -1.52 1.94
CA ALA A 28 -3.37 -2.30 1.40
C ALA A 28 -2.81 -1.57 0.18
N ASP A 29 -1.48 -1.58 0.03
CA ASP A 29 -0.84 -0.94 -1.11
C ASP A 29 -1.33 -1.59 -2.43
N THR A 30 -1.47 -0.79 -3.48
CA THR A 30 -1.87 -1.31 -4.79
C THR A 30 -0.67 -2.02 -5.42
N MET A 31 -0.79 -3.32 -5.69
CA MET A 31 0.31 -4.13 -6.19
C MET A 31 -0.01 -4.78 -7.54
N ALA A 32 0.94 -4.72 -8.47
CA ALA A 32 0.90 -5.43 -9.75
C ALA A 32 2.07 -6.43 -9.83
N ILE A 33 1.78 -7.67 -10.19
CA ILE A 33 2.79 -8.71 -10.41
C ILE A 33 2.85 -9.01 -11.91
N ILE A 34 4.00 -8.78 -12.53
CA ILE A 34 4.22 -8.99 -13.97
C ILE A 34 5.11 -10.22 -14.17
N THR A 35 4.72 -11.11 -15.09
CA THR A 35 5.57 -12.21 -15.55
C THR A 35 5.92 -11.97 -17.02
N VAL A 36 7.21 -12.02 -17.35
CA VAL A 36 7.70 -11.85 -18.73
C VAL A 36 8.03 -13.20 -19.32
N ILE A 37 7.40 -13.51 -20.45
CA ILE A 37 7.56 -14.75 -21.20
C ILE A 37 7.94 -14.40 -22.64
N ASP A 38 8.89 -15.11 -23.22
CA ASP A 38 9.33 -14.93 -24.60
C ASP A 38 8.39 -15.60 -25.62
N VAL A 39 8.74 -15.49 -26.91
CA VAL A 39 7.95 -16.09 -28.00
C VAL A 39 7.94 -17.61 -28.01
N ASN A 40 8.87 -18.25 -27.30
CA ASN A 40 8.98 -19.70 -27.17
C ASN A 40 8.26 -20.23 -25.92
N GLY A 41 7.72 -19.36 -25.07
CA GLY A 41 7.08 -19.72 -23.81
C GLY A 41 8.04 -19.81 -22.62
N GLU A 42 9.29 -19.35 -22.76
CA GLU A 42 10.29 -19.36 -21.70
C GLU A 42 10.25 -18.08 -20.85
N VAL A 43 10.49 -18.21 -19.55
CA VAL A 43 10.54 -17.04 -18.65
C VAL A 43 11.79 -16.22 -18.89
N VAL A 44 11.66 -14.89 -18.87
CA VAL A 44 12.78 -13.97 -19.13
C VAL A 44 13.25 -13.34 -17.82
N LYS A 45 14.45 -13.73 -17.38
CA LYS A 45 15.16 -13.15 -16.23
C LYS A 45 15.81 -11.81 -16.59
N ASP A 46 15.92 -10.91 -15.61
CA ASP A 46 16.58 -9.59 -15.72
C ASP A 46 15.96 -8.68 -16.81
N ALA A 47 14.72 -8.94 -17.21
CA ALA A 47 13.96 -8.07 -18.09
C ALA A 47 13.53 -6.81 -17.32
N ARG A 48 13.79 -5.64 -17.89
CA ARG A 48 13.35 -4.36 -17.33
C ARG A 48 11.88 -4.13 -17.65
N VAL A 49 11.05 -4.04 -16.62
CA VAL A 49 9.61 -3.76 -16.71
C VAL A 49 9.35 -2.40 -16.11
N ARG A 50 8.68 -1.53 -16.87
CA ARG A 50 8.25 -0.21 -16.40
C ARG A 50 6.75 -0.07 -16.57
N LEU A 51 6.05 0.08 -15.45
CA LEU A 51 4.65 0.43 -15.41
C LEU A 51 4.51 1.94 -15.22
N HIS A 52 3.70 2.57 -16.06
CA HIS A 52 3.40 3.99 -16.00
C HIS A 52 1.93 4.22 -16.32
N GLN A 53 1.34 5.24 -15.70
CA GLN A 53 -0.02 5.67 -16.00
C GLN A 53 0.02 6.99 -16.74
N ASP A 54 -0.40 6.97 -18.01
CA ASP A 54 -0.51 8.18 -18.82
C ASP A 54 -1.93 8.77 -18.73
N GLY A 55 -2.02 10.04 -18.37
CA GLY A 55 -3.18 10.89 -18.70
C GLY A 55 -4.48 10.67 -17.93
N GLN A 56 -4.50 9.89 -16.86
CA GLN A 56 -5.68 9.84 -15.98
C GLN A 56 -5.74 11.05 -15.05
N ILE A 57 -6.72 11.91 -15.30
CA ILE A 57 -7.18 12.91 -14.35
C ILE A 57 -8.07 12.18 -13.35
N SER A 58 -7.74 12.25 -12.06
CA SER A 58 -8.59 11.69 -11.01
C SER A 58 -9.98 12.32 -11.06
N GLN A 59 -10.97 11.69 -10.42
CA GLN A 59 -12.32 12.25 -10.33
C GLN A 59 -12.35 13.65 -9.66
N ALA A 60 -11.29 13.99 -8.91
CA ALA A 60 -11.08 15.30 -8.28
C ALA A 60 -10.28 16.30 -9.13
N GLY A 61 -9.91 15.97 -10.37
CA GLY A 61 -9.18 16.86 -11.27
C GLY A 61 -7.65 16.84 -11.13
N SER A 62 -7.10 15.94 -10.31
CA SER A 62 -5.65 15.85 -10.11
C SER A 62 -5.00 14.98 -11.19
N SER A 63 -3.93 15.49 -11.80
CA SER A 63 -3.03 14.71 -12.66
C SER A 63 -2.06 13.94 -11.77
N SER A 64 -2.01 12.63 -11.97
CA SER A 64 -1.03 11.75 -11.32
C SER A 64 -0.08 11.22 -12.40
N ILE A 65 1.22 11.43 -12.22
CA ILE A 65 2.26 10.78 -13.02
C ILE A 65 2.91 9.74 -12.12
N ILE A 66 2.43 8.49 -12.21
CA ILE A 66 2.97 7.35 -11.46
C ILE A 66 3.78 6.50 -12.41
N SER A 67 4.99 6.13 -11.98
CA SER A 67 5.93 5.30 -12.72
C SER A 67 6.70 4.41 -11.74
N ASN A 68 6.71 3.10 -11.99
CA ASN A 68 7.51 2.16 -11.23
C ASN A 68 8.28 1.26 -12.20
N GLU A 69 9.58 1.10 -11.98
CA GLU A 69 10.47 0.30 -12.83
C GLU A 69 11.19 -0.74 -11.96
N GLN A 70 11.17 -1.99 -12.42
CA GLN A 70 11.78 -3.12 -11.74
C GLN A 70 12.34 -4.11 -12.77
N TRP A 71 13.15 -5.05 -12.28
CA TRP A 71 13.69 -6.14 -13.07
C TRP A 71 13.03 -7.46 -12.67
N THR A 72 12.88 -8.36 -13.64
CA THR A 72 12.38 -9.70 -13.37
C THR A 72 13.40 -10.57 -12.66
N ASP A 73 12.92 -11.37 -11.72
CA ASP A 73 13.70 -12.37 -11.00
C ASP A 73 13.98 -13.62 -11.84
N ALA A 74 14.56 -14.65 -11.22
CA ALA A 74 14.87 -15.92 -11.88
C ALA A 74 13.64 -16.70 -12.40
N SER A 75 12.44 -16.35 -11.95
CA SER A 75 11.17 -16.90 -12.44
C SER A 75 10.52 -16.03 -13.53
N GLY A 76 11.20 -14.97 -13.97
CA GLY A 76 10.68 -13.99 -14.92
C GLY A 76 9.63 -13.07 -14.31
N LYS A 77 9.55 -12.96 -12.98
CA LYS A 77 8.53 -12.18 -12.27
C LYS A 77 9.07 -10.90 -11.67
N THR A 78 8.22 -9.88 -11.59
CA THR A 78 8.53 -8.66 -10.86
C THR A 78 7.28 -8.07 -10.21
N GLU A 79 7.47 -7.38 -9.08
CA GLU A 79 6.40 -6.80 -8.27
C GLU A 79 6.50 -5.28 -8.27
N HIS A 80 5.41 -4.60 -8.61
CA HIS A 80 5.30 -3.16 -8.61
C HIS A 80 4.27 -2.71 -7.57
N VAL A 81 4.73 -1.97 -6.56
CA VAL A 81 3.88 -1.42 -5.50
C VAL A 81 3.66 0.07 -5.77
N PHE A 82 2.40 0.50 -5.66
CA PHE A 82 1.93 1.86 -5.84
C PHE A 82 1.17 2.29 -4.57
N GLU A 83 1.52 3.47 -4.06
CA GLU A 83 0.86 4.12 -2.92
C GLU A 83 -0.15 5.18 -3.38
#